data_AF-A0A353ZN44-F1
#
_entry.id   AF-A0A353ZN44-F1
#
_cell.length_a   1.000
_cell.length_b   1.000
_cell.length_c   1.000
_cell.angle_alpha   90.00
_cell.angle_beta   90.00
_cell.angle_gamma   90.00
#
_symmetry.space_group_name_H-M   'P 1'
#
loop_
_entity.id
_entity.type
_entity.pdbx_description
1 polymer ?
#
loop_
_entity_poly.entity_id
_entity_poly.type
_entity_poly.pdbx_seq_one_letter_code
_entity_poly.pdbx_strand_id
1 'polypeptide(L)'
;ELKEFANRPHAYVKLWRHHAAQPQADRINILARERGETWLPRYGGLISSEWEFAKGLQLLEEDPEAYAAMDHWVEAADWIVWQLCGNYVRNACTAGYKGIYQDGGYPSEEFLAALNPEFKDFVGSKLEHTIGRLGDAAGYLTAEAAAWTGLPEGIAVAVGNVDAHVTGPAARAVEPGQLVAIMGTSTCHVMNGTELHEVPGMCGVVDGGIVDGLWGYEAGQSGVGDIFGWFT
;
A
#
# COMPACT_ATOMS: atom_id res chain seq x y z
N GLU A 1 6.74 -22.25 -0.63
CA GLU A 1 5.51 -22.50 -1.41
C GLU A 1 4.90 -23.81 -0.94
N LEU A 2 3.60 -23.81 -0.64
CA LEU A 2 2.85 -25.01 -0.25
C LEU A 2 2.46 -25.78 -1.51
N LYS A 3 2.65 -27.10 -1.52
CA LYS A 3 2.52 -27.93 -2.73
C LYS A 3 1.11 -27.88 -3.33
N GLU A 4 0.10 -27.76 -2.49
CA GLU A 4 -1.32 -27.67 -2.83
C GLU A 4 -1.68 -26.37 -3.57
N PHE A 5 -0.87 -25.31 -3.45
CA PHE A 5 -1.11 -24.01 -4.07
C PHE A 5 -0.15 -23.69 -5.22
N ALA A 6 0.84 -24.54 -5.49
CA ALA A 6 1.95 -24.22 -6.39
C ALA A 6 1.57 -23.92 -7.85
N ASN A 7 0.37 -24.33 -8.29
CA ASN A 7 -0.13 -24.07 -9.64
C ASN A 7 -1.34 -23.11 -9.64
N ARG A 8 -1.64 -22.45 -8.52
CA ARG A 8 -2.74 -21.48 -8.43
C ARG A 8 -2.20 -20.08 -8.72
N PRO A 9 -2.69 -19.38 -9.77
CA PRO A 9 -2.22 -18.04 -10.09
C PRO A 9 -2.34 -17.05 -8.92
N HIS A 10 -3.35 -17.25 -8.06
CA HIS A 10 -3.63 -16.45 -6.89
C HIS A 10 -2.70 -16.70 -5.69
N ALA A 11 -1.88 -17.76 -5.73
CA ALA A 11 -0.85 -18.04 -4.73
C ALA A 11 0.46 -17.29 -5.02
N TYR A 12 0.59 -16.66 -6.18
CA TYR A 12 1.76 -15.83 -6.51
C TYR A 12 1.60 -14.41 -5.97
N VAL A 13 2.75 -13.75 -5.72
CA VAL A 13 2.78 -12.36 -5.28
C VAL A 13 2.07 -11.47 -6.31
N LYS A 14 1.06 -10.72 -5.86
CA LYS A 14 0.33 -9.76 -6.71
C LYS A 14 1.14 -8.49 -6.92
N LEU A 15 1.86 -8.43 -8.04
CA LEU A 15 2.67 -7.27 -8.43
C LEU A 15 1.82 -5.98 -8.56
N TRP A 16 2.48 -4.83 -8.43
CA TRP A 16 1.83 -3.51 -8.58
C TRP A 16 1.10 -3.38 -9.93
N ARG A 17 1.75 -3.76 -11.03
CA ARG A 17 1.20 -3.80 -12.41
C ARG A 17 0.09 -4.82 -12.67
N HIS A 18 -0.45 -5.46 -11.64
CA HIS A 18 -1.58 -6.38 -11.77
C HIS A 18 -2.88 -5.59 -11.81
N HIS A 19 -3.51 -5.52 -12.99
CA HIS A 19 -4.74 -4.75 -13.22
C HIS A 19 -5.99 -5.61 -13.40
N ALA A 20 -5.90 -6.94 -13.27
CA ALA A 20 -7.06 -7.82 -13.48
C ALA A 20 -8.19 -7.60 -12.46
N ALA A 21 -7.88 -6.96 -11.32
CA ALA A 21 -8.84 -6.57 -10.29
C ALA A 21 -9.62 -5.27 -10.60
N GLN A 22 -9.58 -4.77 -11.85
CA GLN A 22 -10.31 -3.55 -12.24
C GLN A 22 -11.82 -3.62 -11.97
N PRO A 23 -12.54 -4.73 -12.27
CA PRO A 23 -13.96 -4.82 -11.94
C PRO A 23 -14.26 -4.67 -10.44
N GLN A 24 -13.38 -5.16 -9.57
CA GLN A 24 -13.49 -5.01 -8.12
C GLN A 24 -13.22 -3.57 -7.67
N ALA A 25 -12.20 -2.92 -8.23
CA ALA A 25 -11.94 -1.49 -7.97
C ALA A 25 -13.12 -0.62 -8.42
N ASP A 26 -13.71 -0.89 -9.57
CA ASP A 26 -14.88 -0.17 -10.07
C ASP A 26 -16.06 -0.29 -9.09
N ARG A 27 -16.32 -1.50 -8.56
CA ARG A 27 -17.34 -1.75 -7.53
C ARG A 27 -17.06 -1.00 -6.22
N ILE A 28 -15.81 -1.02 -5.75
CA ILE A 28 -15.38 -0.26 -4.56
C ILE A 28 -15.69 1.22 -4.76
N ASN A 29 -15.32 1.78 -5.90
CA ASN A 29 -15.53 3.18 -6.22
C ASN A 29 -17.01 3.56 -6.34
N ILE A 30 -17.82 2.73 -6.98
CA ILE A 30 -19.27 2.96 -7.10
C ILE A 30 -19.90 2.99 -5.71
N LEU A 31 -19.66 1.96 -4.90
CA LEU A 31 -20.25 1.85 -3.57
C LEU A 31 -19.79 2.99 -2.65
N ALA A 32 -18.51 3.36 -2.71
CA ALA A 32 -17.96 4.45 -1.90
C ALA A 32 -18.62 5.79 -2.22
N ARG A 33 -18.91 6.06 -3.51
CA ARG A 33 -19.67 7.26 -3.91
C ARG A 33 -21.12 7.19 -3.45
N GLU A 34 -21.78 6.05 -3.62
CA GLU A 34 -23.18 5.86 -3.22
C GLU A 34 -23.39 6.03 -1.71
N ARG A 35 -22.44 5.58 -0.90
CA ARG A 35 -22.47 5.70 0.57
C ARG A 35 -21.91 7.02 1.10
N GLY A 36 -21.27 7.83 0.24
CA GLY A 36 -20.64 9.08 0.65
C GLY A 36 -19.46 8.85 1.60
N GLU A 37 -18.68 7.79 1.36
CA GLU A 37 -17.52 7.44 2.18
C GLU A 37 -16.50 8.58 2.22
N THR A 38 -16.19 9.08 3.42
CA THR A 38 -15.37 10.29 3.62
C THR A 38 -13.89 10.10 3.28
N TRP A 39 -13.42 8.85 3.20
CA TRP A 39 -12.06 8.54 2.79
C TRP A 39 -11.87 8.61 1.27
N LEU A 40 -12.93 8.49 0.44
CA LEU A 40 -12.77 8.45 -1.01
C LEU A 40 -12.16 9.73 -1.61
N PRO A 41 -12.55 10.95 -1.16
CA PRO A 41 -11.88 12.18 -1.57
C PRO A 41 -10.37 12.24 -1.22
N ARG A 42 -9.92 11.48 -0.20
CA ARG A 42 -8.49 11.37 0.16
C ARG A 42 -7.66 10.68 -0.93
N TYR A 43 -8.30 10.04 -1.90
CA TYR A 43 -7.68 9.36 -3.05
C TYR A 43 -8.12 9.97 -4.38
N GLY A 44 -8.45 11.27 -4.39
CA GLY A 44 -8.88 11.96 -5.61
C GLY A 44 -10.19 11.44 -6.21
N GLY A 45 -10.99 10.70 -5.43
CA GLY A 45 -12.26 10.13 -5.90
C GLY A 45 -12.17 8.74 -6.54
N LEU A 46 -10.99 8.10 -6.50
CA LEU A 46 -10.74 6.84 -7.20
C LEU A 46 -9.73 5.92 -6.49
N ILE A 47 -10.17 4.72 -6.14
CA ILE A 47 -9.33 3.59 -5.73
C ILE A 47 -8.85 2.82 -6.97
N SER A 48 -7.55 2.53 -7.04
CA SER A 48 -6.93 1.79 -8.14
C SER A 48 -7.12 0.26 -8.03
N SER A 49 -7.10 -0.42 -9.16
CA SER A 49 -7.05 -1.90 -9.24
C SER A 49 -5.75 -2.50 -8.72
N GLU A 50 -4.71 -1.68 -8.60
CA GLU A 50 -3.40 -2.10 -8.09
C GLU A 50 -3.37 -2.25 -6.56
N TRP A 51 -4.41 -1.77 -5.85
CA TRP A 51 -4.38 -1.58 -4.40
C TRP A 51 -5.03 -2.75 -3.63
N GLU A 52 -4.78 -2.79 -2.31
CA GLU A 52 -4.99 -3.97 -1.46
C GLU A 52 -6.43 -4.51 -1.55
N PHE A 53 -7.43 -3.64 -1.43
CA PHE A 53 -8.84 -4.05 -1.33
C PHE A 53 -9.37 -4.63 -2.65
N ALA A 54 -9.00 -4.05 -3.80
CA ALA A 54 -9.40 -4.58 -5.10
C ALA A 54 -8.79 -5.98 -5.33
N LYS A 55 -7.51 -6.13 -5.02
CA LYS A 55 -6.78 -7.40 -5.15
C LYS A 55 -7.25 -8.47 -4.15
N GLY A 56 -7.59 -8.08 -2.93
CA GLY A 56 -8.15 -8.96 -1.90
C GLY A 56 -9.54 -9.46 -2.28
N LEU A 57 -10.40 -8.55 -2.75
CA LEU A 57 -11.73 -8.92 -3.25
C LEU A 57 -11.65 -9.84 -4.48
N GLN A 58 -10.70 -9.58 -5.39
CA GLN A 58 -10.45 -10.46 -6.52
C GLN A 58 -9.98 -11.85 -6.08
N LEU A 59 -9.09 -11.94 -5.08
CA LEU A 59 -8.65 -13.22 -4.53
C LEU A 59 -9.83 -14.02 -3.97
N LEU A 60 -10.69 -13.40 -3.18
CA LEU A 60 -11.89 -14.03 -2.64
C LEU A 60 -12.79 -14.59 -3.76
N GLU A 61 -13.04 -13.79 -4.80
CA GLU A 61 -14.01 -14.13 -5.85
C GLU A 61 -13.49 -15.17 -6.85
N GLU A 62 -12.18 -15.19 -7.14
CA GLU A 62 -11.58 -16.06 -8.14
C GLU A 62 -10.94 -17.33 -7.55
N ASP A 63 -10.51 -17.31 -6.28
CA ASP A 63 -9.91 -18.46 -5.59
C ASP A 63 -10.25 -18.44 -4.08
N PRO A 64 -11.52 -18.71 -3.72
CA PRO A 64 -11.99 -18.65 -2.33
C PRO A 64 -11.26 -19.63 -1.40
N GLU A 65 -10.76 -20.75 -1.92
CA GLU A 65 -9.97 -21.70 -1.14
C GLU A 65 -8.59 -21.13 -0.75
N ALA A 66 -7.89 -20.44 -1.68
CA ALA A 66 -6.65 -19.75 -1.36
C ALA A 66 -6.90 -18.55 -0.43
N TYR A 67 -7.99 -17.81 -0.65
CA TYR A 67 -8.42 -16.73 0.25
C TYR A 67 -8.66 -17.24 1.68
N ALA A 68 -9.36 -18.38 1.82
CA ALA A 68 -9.63 -19.00 3.12
C ALA A 68 -8.36 -19.50 3.81
N ALA A 69 -7.40 -20.04 3.06
CA ALA A 69 -6.13 -20.52 3.58
C ALA A 69 -5.14 -19.40 3.96
N MET A 70 -5.33 -18.18 3.45
CA MET A 70 -4.47 -17.04 3.76
C MET A 70 -4.72 -16.52 5.18
N ASP A 71 -3.65 -16.51 5.99
CA ASP A 71 -3.66 -15.98 7.35
C ASP A 71 -3.45 -14.46 7.38
N HIS A 72 -2.54 -13.94 6.55
CA HIS A 72 -2.24 -12.50 6.46
C HIS A 72 -2.15 -12.02 5.01
N TRP A 73 -2.73 -10.85 4.74
CA TRP A 73 -2.49 -10.06 3.54
C TRP A 73 -1.34 -9.09 3.80
N VAL A 74 -0.17 -9.35 3.21
CA VAL A 74 1.07 -8.66 3.55
C VAL A 74 1.63 -7.92 2.34
N GLU A 75 1.94 -6.64 2.52
CA GLU A 75 2.69 -5.87 1.52
C GLU A 75 4.13 -6.37 1.42
N ALA A 76 4.68 -6.38 0.20
CA ALA A 76 6.01 -6.96 -0.02
C ALA A 76 7.12 -6.25 0.78
N ALA A 77 6.99 -4.93 0.96
CA ALA A 77 7.90 -4.14 1.79
C ALA A 77 7.89 -4.59 3.27
N ASP A 78 6.71 -4.89 3.80
CA ASP A 78 6.56 -5.37 5.19
C ASP A 78 6.97 -6.83 5.33
N TRP A 79 6.69 -7.66 4.32
CA TRP A 79 7.09 -9.07 4.33
C TRP A 79 8.61 -9.21 4.41
N ILE A 80 9.36 -8.45 3.60
CA ILE A 80 10.84 -8.49 3.65
C ILE A 80 11.33 -8.05 5.02
N VAL A 81 10.79 -6.96 5.58
CA VAL A 81 11.15 -6.49 6.93
C VAL A 81 10.86 -7.55 7.98
N TRP A 82 9.69 -8.19 7.90
CA TRP A 82 9.31 -9.28 8.79
C TRP A 82 10.28 -10.46 8.71
N GLN A 83 10.70 -10.87 7.51
CA GLN A 83 11.71 -11.94 7.36
C GLN A 83 13.06 -11.54 7.98
N LEU A 84 13.44 -10.26 7.92
CA LEU A 84 14.72 -9.78 8.44
C LEU A 84 14.76 -9.72 9.97
N CYS A 85 13.67 -9.30 10.62
CA CYS A 85 13.66 -9.06 12.07
C CYS A 85 12.78 -10.00 12.89
N GLY A 86 12.00 -10.88 12.24
CA GLY A 86 11.08 -11.81 12.89
C GLY A 86 9.83 -11.15 13.49
N ASN A 87 9.67 -9.83 13.35
CA ASN A 87 8.53 -9.07 13.85
C ASN A 87 7.70 -8.50 12.70
N TYR A 88 6.41 -8.85 12.63
CA TYR A 88 5.53 -8.31 11.60
C TYR A 88 4.99 -6.95 12.05
N VAL A 89 5.38 -5.89 11.35
CA VAL A 89 4.87 -4.54 11.55
C VAL A 89 4.55 -3.98 10.18
N ARG A 90 3.33 -3.46 10.01
CA ARG A 90 2.94 -2.79 8.78
C ARG A 90 3.47 -1.37 8.75
N ASN A 91 3.75 -0.84 7.57
CA ASN A 91 4.18 0.56 7.44
C ASN A 91 3.02 1.51 7.14
N ALA A 92 3.03 2.69 7.77
CA ALA A 92 1.99 3.72 7.59
C ALA A 92 1.81 4.15 6.12
N CYS A 93 2.89 4.11 5.32
CA CYS A 93 2.88 4.50 3.92
C CYS A 93 1.93 3.62 3.08
N THR A 94 2.21 2.33 2.97
CA THR A 94 1.38 1.40 2.18
C THR A 94 -0.02 1.22 2.77
N ALA A 95 -0.14 1.13 4.11
CA ALA A 95 -1.43 1.05 4.78
C ALA A 95 -2.33 2.25 4.41
N GLY A 96 -1.77 3.46 4.37
CA GLY A 96 -2.50 4.65 3.96
C GLY A 96 -2.77 4.71 2.45
N TYR A 97 -1.73 4.67 1.60
CA TYR A 97 -1.88 4.93 0.16
C TYR A 97 -2.56 3.79 -0.59
N LYS A 98 -2.39 2.54 -0.14
CA LYS A 98 -2.83 1.33 -0.87
C LYS A 98 -3.82 0.48 -0.06
N GLY A 99 -3.88 0.69 1.26
CA GLY A 99 -4.77 -0.02 2.19
C GLY A 99 -5.97 0.77 2.70
N ILE A 100 -6.25 1.98 2.20
CA ILE A 100 -7.42 2.79 2.61
C ILE A 100 -7.43 3.06 4.14
N TYR A 101 -6.26 3.08 4.78
CA TYR A 101 -6.15 3.43 6.20
C TYR A 101 -6.14 4.96 6.37
N GLN A 102 -7.19 5.50 6.99
CA GLN A 102 -7.36 6.93 7.21
C GLN A 102 -7.87 7.18 8.63
N ASP A 103 -7.40 8.27 9.24
CA ASP A 103 -7.88 8.75 10.54
C ASP A 103 -7.92 7.66 11.64
N GLY A 104 -7.00 6.69 11.59
CA GLY A 104 -6.88 5.60 12.55
C GLY A 104 -7.73 4.35 12.27
N GLY A 105 -8.34 4.23 11.08
CA GLY A 105 -9.18 3.08 10.74
C GLY A 105 -9.22 2.74 9.25
N TYR A 106 -9.80 1.57 8.97
CA TYR A 106 -10.09 1.05 7.63
C TYR A 106 -11.57 1.24 7.27
N PRO A 107 -11.99 1.02 5.99
CA PRO A 107 -13.40 0.93 5.64
C PRO A 107 -14.15 -0.07 6.53
N SER A 108 -15.37 0.24 6.91
CA SER A 108 -16.12 -0.55 7.90
C SER A 108 -16.49 -1.95 7.41
N GLU A 109 -16.74 -2.88 8.33
CA GLU A 109 -17.25 -4.22 7.99
C GLU A 109 -18.54 -4.14 7.17
N GLU A 110 -19.42 -3.17 7.43
CA GLU A 110 -20.64 -2.97 6.64
C GLU A 110 -20.34 -2.49 5.21
N PHE A 111 -19.27 -1.72 5.00
CA PHE A 111 -18.82 -1.35 3.66
C PHE A 111 -18.31 -2.60 2.91
N LEU A 112 -17.48 -3.41 3.57
CA LEU A 112 -16.92 -4.63 2.97
C LEU A 112 -17.99 -5.70 2.70
N ALA A 113 -18.92 -5.91 3.64
CA ALA A 113 -20.04 -6.83 3.46
C ALA A 113 -20.95 -6.44 2.28
N ALA A 114 -21.10 -5.13 2.03
CA ALA A 114 -21.87 -4.62 0.90
C ALA A 114 -21.16 -4.85 -0.45
N LEU A 115 -19.83 -4.99 -0.46
CA LEU A 115 -19.09 -5.44 -1.65
C LEU A 115 -19.29 -6.93 -1.86
N ASN A 116 -19.03 -7.73 -0.83
CA ASN A 116 -19.24 -9.18 -0.80
C ASN A 116 -19.37 -9.62 0.67
N PRO A 117 -20.44 -10.35 1.06
CA PRO A 117 -20.61 -10.80 2.44
C PRO A 117 -19.44 -11.61 3.01
N GLU A 118 -18.73 -12.38 2.18
CA GLU A 118 -17.56 -13.17 2.57
C GLU A 118 -16.26 -12.34 2.66
N PHE A 119 -16.32 -11.05 2.28
CA PHE A 119 -15.23 -10.09 2.45
C PHE A 119 -15.37 -9.23 3.71
N LYS A 120 -16.48 -9.39 4.44
CA LYS A 120 -16.85 -8.58 5.61
C LYS A 120 -15.72 -8.44 6.63
N ASP A 121 -15.05 -9.55 6.94
CA ASP A 121 -14.02 -9.66 7.97
C ASP A 121 -12.60 -9.56 7.41
N PHE A 122 -12.42 -9.19 6.13
CA PHE A 122 -11.08 -9.10 5.50
C PHE A 122 -10.11 -8.28 6.33
N VAL A 123 -10.56 -7.12 6.85
CA VAL A 123 -9.73 -6.26 7.68
C VAL A 123 -9.29 -6.98 8.95
N GLY A 124 -10.23 -7.35 9.82
CA GLY A 124 -9.92 -7.92 11.13
C GLY A 124 -9.31 -9.32 11.09
N SER A 125 -9.57 -10.12 10.05
CA SER A 125 -9.08 -11.50 9.95
C SER A 125 -7.72 -11.62 9.26
N LYS A 126 -7.41 -10.74 8.31
CA LYS A 126 -6.27 -10.94 7.40
C LYS A 126 -5.34 -9.74 7.29
N LEU A 127 -5.82 -8.53 7.56
CA LEU A 127 -5.11 -7.31 7.16
C LEU A 127 -4.63 -6.48 8.36
N GLU A 128 -5.48 -6.32 9.38
CA GLU A 128 -5.21 -5.48 10.53
C GLU A 128 -4.03 -6.01 11.35
N HIS A 129 -3.07 -5.13 11.59
CA HIS A 129 -1.89 -5.42 12.39
C HIS A 129 -1.34 -4.10 12.94
N THR A 130 -0.39 -4.15 13.88
CA THR A 130 0.35 -2.97 14.32
C THR A 130 0.97 -2.23 13.14
N ILE A 131 0.64 -0.94 13.02
CA ILE A 131 1.20 -0.02 12.03
C ILE A 131 2.30 0.80 12.70
N GLY A 132 3.52 0.71 12.18
CA GLY A 132 4.67 1.50 12.61
C GLY A 132 4.79 2.81 11.82
N ARG A 133 5.33 3.84 12.47
CA ARG A 133 5.62 5.14 11.84
C ARG A 133 6.86 5.01 10.98
N LEU A 134 6.92 5.73 9.88
CA LEU A 134 8.11 5.72 9.03
C LEU A 134 9.32 6.25 9.81
N GLY A 135 10.42 5.50 9.76
CA GLY A 135 11.64 5.77 10.51
C GLY A 135 11.75 5.02 11.85
N ASP A 136 10.65 4.45 12.36
CA ASP A 136 10.72 3.57 13.53
C ASP A 136 11.44 2.25 13.20
N ALA A 137 12.04 1.64 14.23
CA ALA A 137 12.55 0.29 14.13
C ALA A 137 11.38 -0.71 14.19
N ALA A 138 11.23 -1.52 13.14
CA ALA A 138 10.35 -2.69 13.17
C ALA A 138 10.90 -3.80 14.07
N GLY A 139 12.23 -3.85 14.22
CA GLY A 139 12.93 -4.78 15.09
C GLY A 139 14.43 -4.74 14.85
N TYR A 140 15.10 -5.85 15.12
CA TYR A 140 16.54 -6.00 14.96
C TYR A 140 16.84 -7.22 14.09
N LEU A 141 17.87 -7.15 13.27
CA LEU A 141 18.25 -8.20 12.34
C LEU A 141 18.51 -9.50 13.09
N THR A 142 17.80 -10.57 12.72
CA THR A 142 17.95 -11.88 13.36
C THR A 142 19.27 -12.55 12.98
N ALA A 143 19.70 -13.56 13.75
CA ALA A 143 20.83 -14.40 13.38
C ALA A 143 20.66 -15.08 12.00
N GLU A 144 19.43 -15.51 11.68
CA GLU A 144 19.11 -16.12 10.40
C GLU A 144 19.25 -15.12 9.25
N ALA A 145 18.70 -13.91 9.39
CA ALA A 145 18.83 -12.86 8.39
C ALA A 145 20.27 -12.34 8.26
N ALA A 146 21.04 -12.31 9.35
CA ALA A 146 22.47 -12.04 9.32
C ALA A 146 23.22 -13.08 8.47
N ALA A 147 22.86 -14.37 8.58
CA ALA A 147 23.45 -15.43 7.76
C ALA A 147 23.09 -15.29 6.26
N TRP A 148 21.88 -14.82 5.93
CA TRP A 148 21.47 -14.57 4.53
C TRP A 148 22.20 -13.38 3.89
N THR A 149 22.42 -12.32 4.66
CA THR A 149 22.86 -11.00 4.15
C THR A 149 24.35 -10.72 4.37
N GLY A 150 24.98 -11.38 5.33
CA GLY A 150 26.35 -11.08 5.78
C GLY A 150 26.47 -9.84 6.67
N LEU A 151 25.35 -9.26 7.11
CA LEU A 151 25.31 -8.10 8.00
C LEU A 151 25.42 -8.52 9.48
N PRO A 152 25.86 -7.62 10.38
CA PRO A 152 25.91 -7.92 11.81
C PRO A 152 24.50 -8.17 12.38
N GLU A 153 24.34 -9.26 13.14
CA GLU A 153 23.14 -9.51 13.93
C GLU A 153 22.86 -8.35 14.90
N GLY A 154 21.59 -8.05 15.14
CA GLY A 154 21.17 -7.05 16.12
C GLY A 154 21.18 -5.61 15.62
N ILE A 155 21.55 -5.34 14.36
CA ILE A 155 21.37 -4.01 13.77
C ILE A 155 19.87 -3.69 13.60
N ALA A 156 19.50 -2.42 13.76
CA ALA A 156 18.11 -2.01 13.60
C ALA A 156 17.61 -2.24 12.16
N VAL A 157 16.39 -2.76 12.06
CA VAL A 157 15.65 -2.87 10.78
C VAL A 157 14.48 -1.90 10.86
N ALA A 158 14.47 -0.90 9.98
CA ALA A 158 13.38 0.06 9.89
C ALA A 158 12.09 -0.60 9.38
N VAL A 159 10.94 0.00 9.68
CA VAL A 159 9.66 -0.36 9.01
C VAL A 159 9.78 -0.26 7.49
N GLY A 160 8.92 -1.00 6.78
CA GLY A 160 8.86 -1.00 5.32
C GLY A 160 8.66 0.41 4.75
N ASN A 161 9.11 0.62 3.52
CA ASN A 161 8.94 1.88 2.81
C ASN A 161 8.55 1.62 1.35
N VAL A 162 8.01 2.64 0.69
CA VAL A 162 7.71 2.66 -0.75
C VAL A 162 8.79 3.43 -1.48
N ASP A 163 9.18 2.94 -2.66
CA ASP A 163 10.26 3.47 -3.49
C ASP A 163 10.12 4.96 -3.83
N ALA A 164 8.95 5.41 -4.27
CA ALA A 164 8.71 6.80 -4.62
C ALA A 164 8.77 7.70 -3.38
N HIS A 165 8.19 7.29 -2.25
CA HIS A 165 8.09 8.13 -1.07
C HIS A 165 9.44 8.31 -0.35
N VAL A 166 10.36 7.34 -0.40
CA VAL A 166 11.73 7.51 0.14
C VAL A 166 12.58 8.51 -0.64
N THR A 167 12.15 8.92 -1.84
CA THR A 167 12.88 9.93 -2.62
C THR A 167 12.81 11.32 -2.00
N GLY A 168 11.75 11.64 -1.23
CA GLY A 168 11.63 12.92 -0.52
C GLY A 168 12.82 13.17 0.43
N PRO A 169 13.03 12.29 1.43
CA PRO A 169 14.21 12.33 2.29
C PRO A 169 15.53 12.24 1.52
N ALA A 170 15.64 11.37 0.52
CA ALA A 170 16.86 11.22 -0.27
C ALA A 170 17.24 12.51 -1.03
N ALA A 171 16.25 13.23 -1.55
CA ALA A 171 16.41 14.52 -2.21
C ALA A 171 16.53 15.70 -1.23
N ARG A 172 16.44 15.45 0.09
CA ARG A 172 16.39 16.47 1.16
C ARG A 172 15.24 17.48 0.95
N ALA A 173 14.11 16.98 0.45
CA ALA A 173 12.90 17.74 0.20
C ALA A 173 11.78 17.19 1.09
N VAL A 174 11.91 17.44 2.39
CA VAL A 174 11.02 16.92 3.44
C VAL A 174 10.16 18.01 4.07
N GLU A 175 10.49 19.28 3.84
CA GLU A 175 9.73 20.40 4.38
C GLU A 175 8.44 20.64 3.58
N PRO A 176 7.37 21.13 4.23
CA PRO A 176 6.12 21.45 3.56
C PRO A 176 6.31 22.36 2.33
N GLY A 177 5.59 22.05 1.25
CA GLY A 177 5.63 22.81 -0.01
C GLY A 177 6.81 22.52 -0.93
N GLN A 178 7.70 21.58 -0.57
CA GLN A 178 8.73 21.07 -1.46
C GLN A 178 8.19 19.86 -2.25
N LEU A 179 7.99 20.05 -3.55
CA LEU A 179 7.56 18.98 -4.44
C LEU A 179 8.77 18.23 -5.01
N VAL A 180 8.73 16.90 -4.93
CA VAL A 180 9.67 15.99 -5.59
C VAL A 180 8.96 15.29 -6.73
N ALA A 181 9.55 15.37 -7.93
CA ALA A 181 9.09 14.66 -9.11
C ALA A 181 10.03 13.49 -9.42
N ILE A 182 9.54 12.26 -9.25
CA ILE A 182 10.25 11.02 -9.58
C ILE A 182 9.94 10.71 -11.04
N MET A 183 10.82 11.16 -11.93
CA MET A 183 10.59 11.13 -13.38
C MET A 183 11.19 9.88 -14.04
N GLY A 184 10.38 9.19 -14.83
CA GLY A 184 10.76 8.05 -15.67
C GLY A 184 9.78 7.85 -16.83
N THR A 185 9.37 6.61 -17.07
CA THR A 185 8.27 6.25 -18.00
C THR A 185 7.02 7.11 -17.73
N SER A 186 6.65 7.19 -16.46
CA SER A 186 5.66 8.10 -15.88
C SER A 186 6.35 9.00 -14.84
N THR A 187 5.60 9.93 -14.23
CA THR A 187 6.12 10.72 -13.10
C THR A 187 5.23 10.54 -11.87
N CYS A 188 5.85 10.16 -10.75
CA CYS A 188 5.23 10.26 -9.44
C CYS A 188 5.63 11.60 -8.80
N HIS A 189 4.67 12.34 -8.28
CA HIS A 189 4.87 13.58 -7.56
C HIS A 189 4.57 13.34 -6.09
N VAL A 190 5.50 13.69 -5.22
CA VAL A 190 5.32 13.61 -3.78
C VAL A 190 5.63 14.96 -3.12
N MET A 191 4.87 15.31 -2.09
CA MET A 191 5.02 16.57 -1.36
C MET A 191 4.47 16.42 0.06
N ASN A 192 5.09 17.09 1.04
CA ASN A 192 4.54 17.19 2.39
C ASN A 192 3.72 18.49 2.57
N GLY A 193 2.75 18.45 3.47
CA GLY A 193 1.95 19.61 3.90
C GLY A 193 1.66 19.58 5.40
N THR A 194 1.43 20.75 5.99
CA THR A 194 1.02 20.89 7.41
C THR A 194 -0.49 20.77 7.62
N GLU A 195 -1.26 20.95 6.55
CA GLU A 195 -2.72 20.93 6.57
C GLU A 195 -3.22 19.89 5.58
N LEU A 196 -4.33 19.25 5.95
CA LEU A 196 -5.07 18.37 5.06
C LEU A 196 -5.92 19.21 4.09
N HIS A 197 -5.72 18.97 2.80
CA HIS A 197 -6.51 19.53 1.71
C HIS A 197 -6.88 18.42 0.73
N GLU A 198 -8.13 18.41 0.27
CA GLU A 198 -8.55 17.50 -0.79
C GLU A 198 -8.15 18.08 -2.14
N VAL A 199 -7.17 17.46 -2.80
CA VAL A 199 -6.68 17.92 -4.11
C VAL A 199 -7.32 17.07 -5.22
N PRO A 200 -8.04 17.68 -6.18
CA PRO A 200 -8.63 16.94 -7.29
C PRO A 200 -7.59 16.12 -8.06
N GLY A 201 -7.82 14.82 -8.21
CA GLY A 201 -6.97 13.92 -8.99
C GLY A 201 -5.68 13.47 -8.31
N MET A 202 -5.48 13.76 -7.02
CA MET A 202 -4.37 13.16 -6.26
C MET A 202 -4.54 11.64 -6.15
N CYS A 203 -3.43 10.91 -6.09
CA CYS A 203 -3.45 9.48 -5.81
C CYS A 203 -3.75 9.20 -4.34
N GLY A 204 -3.30 10.08 -3.43
CA GLY A 204 -3.57 9.91 -2.02
C GLY A 204 -3.03 11.05 -1.16
N VAL A 205 -3.63 11.25 0.01
CA VAL A 205 -3.07 12.02 1.12
C VAL A 205 -3.13 11.20 2.41
N VAL A 206 -2.01 11.09 3.12
CA VAL A 206 -1.86 10.21 4.29
C VAL A 206 -1.05 10.92 5.38
N ASP A 207 -1.56 10.93 6.62
CA ASP A 207 -0.84 11.44 7.79
C ASP A 207 0.36 10.54 8.10
N GLY A 208 1.56 11.11 8.12
CA GLY A 208 2.80 10.35 8.30
C GLY A 208 3.16 9.43 7.13
N GLY A 209 2.51 9.60 5.97
CA GLY A 209 2.68 8.70 4.81
C GLY A 209 4.03 8.83 4.09
N ILE A 210 4.75 9.94 4.29
CA ILE A 210 6.09 10.19 3.71
C ILE A 210 7.05 10.63 4.82
N VAL A 211 6.67 11.69 5.54
CA VAL A 211 7.38 12.17 6.72
C VAL A 211 6.38 12.14 7.87
N ASP A 212 6.79 11.46 8.93
CA ASP A 212 6.02 11.34 10.14
C ASP A 212 5.64 12.73 10.73
N GLY A 213 4.36 12.89 11.10
CA GLY A 213 3.79 14.15 11.59
C GLY A 213 3.41 15.18 10.51
N LEU A 214 3.53 14.85 9.22
CA LEU A 214 3.09 15.68 8.09
C LEU A 214 2.13 14.92 7.18
N TRP A 215 1.26 15.66 6.50
CA TRP A 215 0.42 15.10 5.44
C TRP A 215 1.26 14.86 4.19
N GLY A 216 1.45 13.60 3.82
CA GLY A 216 2.12 13.22 2.60
C GLY A 216 1.13 13.15 1.43
N TYR A 217 1.38 13.89 0.36
CA TYR A 217 0.60 13.89 -0.85
C TYR A 217 1.31 13.09 -1.95
N GLU A 218 0.55 12.27 -2.68
CA GLU A 218 1.00 11.55 -3.88
C GLU A 218 0.10 11.92 -5.06
N ALA A 219 0.70 12.19 -6.22
CA ALA A 219 -0.01 12.36 -7.49
C ALA A 219 0.77 11.74 -8.65
N GLY A 220 0.04 11.20 -9.63
CA GLY A 220 0.64 10.53 -10.79
C GLY A 220 0.44 11.32 -12.08
N GLN A 221 1.46 11.34 -12.93
CA GLN A 221 1.36 11.74 -14.33
C GLN A 221 1.66 10.52 -15.21
N SER A 222 0.64 10.00 -15.88
CA SER A 222 0.64 8.65 -16.49
C SER A 222 1.68 8.44 -17.59
N GLY A 223 2.11 9.49 -18.30
CA GLY A 223 3.07 9.36 -19.39
C GLY A 223 3.99 10.58 -19.47
N VAL A 224 5.29 10.33 -19.44
CA VAL A 224 6.36 11.30 -19.70
C VAL A 224 7.41 10.66 -20.59
N GLY A 225 8.25 9.79 -20.01
CA GLY A 225 9.26 9.03 -20.76
C GLY A 225 8.65 8.12 -21.82
N ASP A 226 7.50 7.51 -21.56
CA ASP A 226 6.80 6.65 -22.53
C ASP A 226 6.35 7.42 -23.78
N ILE A 227 5.99 8.70 -23.64
CA ILE A 227 5.60 9.54 -24.78
C ILE A 227 6.83 9.83 -25.65
N PHE A 228 7.97 10.11 -25.02
CA PHE A 228 9.24 10.29 -25.76
C PHE A 228 9.67 8.98 -26.43
N GLY A 229 9.64 7.87 -25.70
CA GLY A 229 10.01 6.55 -26.21
C GLY A 229 9.11 6.03 -27.33
N TRP A 230 7.83 6.43 -27.36
CA TRP A 230 6.95 6.15 -28.48
C TRP A 230 7.32 6.94 -29.75
N PHE A 231 7.76 8.19 -29.58
CA PHE A 231 8.05 9.07 -30.71
C PHE A 231 9.40 8.76 -31.39
N THR A 232 10.40 8.32 -30.62
CA THR A 232 11.77 8.01 -31.10
C THR A 232 11.93 6.58 -31.59
#